data_AF-A0A0P1AJH2-F1
#
_entry.id   AF-A0A0P1AJH2-F1
#
_cell.length_a   1.000
_cell.length_b   1.000
_cell.length_c   1.000
_cell.angle_alpha   90.00
_cell.angle_beta   90.00
_cell.angle_gamma   90.00
#
_symmetry.space_group_name_H-M   'P 1'
#
loop_
_entity.id
_entity.type
_entity.pdbx_description
1 polymer ?
#
loop_
_entity_poly.entity_id
_entity_poly.type
_entity_poly.pdbx_seq_one_letter_code
_entity_poly.pdbx_strand_id
1 'polypeptide(L)'
;MDENKILRSLVRDGDGNPLMTLEEFKEGMFQSIRDNGTVELIRAQLRRRFIEKLQQQRNNQDRENETTCNIVSLTPDEKLVNGLIVEFLTTKGLENTLAVFVPEVGGSQNQVDSFTILQLLHITSEIQDRLKQEQDQTGQSLLLILLQELKRRFQLTTIDSGTQTAMDCIDHRLVLENELRRVEKIYFQECAAQKLEPQKSLEERMIQYQREYDAICTQRLEEEIERLKGNEIAFVRTEERKRFTRELDNLRAILLQESRTKQENLEKRQHDLELAFVARKTELETSLFEIRQTLFQDKEKLRVKEAELQVKMERDSRYFMNETERVKRWEESVRLHEENVESTIAQAIREKERVWNLERQHALNDLETQRNALTQREHALMIEMKSLKTLQDQVLSLQHQKTELETALLKTKDELQRTQHSTVRFHVDQQHYQEKMVELEKQLQEYKTKFNNVDMTNIRLIADATMTQKQVEHYKTKNVKRKEQLTAATCEIETLKQQILDIKLNEATGIVNERQKMMQIIDEERASSQWKIHELLMKSRELATRVAEAETLAEKYQTQYEDEKLQVDALRRDVSNLSTLLTQAQTAITLKHSGVRDVLSFRSNRQQESERWNRIRMMDSHATWSCII
;
A
#
# COMPACT_ATOMS: atom_id res chain seq x y z
N MET A 1 -35.10 62.93 4.40
CA MET A 1 -35.33 61.54 4.88
C MET A 1 -34.12 60.73 4.46
N ASP A 2 -32.91 61.03 4.96
CA ASP A 2 -32.53 61.17 6.38
C ASP A 2 -32.90 59.95 7.20
N GLU A 3 -31.96 59.58 8.07
CA GLU A 3 -32.04 58.60 9.15
C GLU A 3 -31.67 57.16 8.79
N ASN A 4 -30.36 56.90 8.72
CA ASN A 4 -29.70 56.02 9.70
C ASN A 4 -28.18 56.10 9.56
N LYS A 5 -27.67 57.31 9.77
CA LYS A 5 -26.29 57.57 10.17
C LYS A 5 -26.40 58.01 11.63
N ILE A 6 -26.05 57.13 12.57
CA ILE A 6 -25.55 57.43 13.92
C ILE A 6 -25.47 56.11 14.71
N LEU A 7 -24.35 55.94 15.42
CA LEU A 7 -24.01 54.92 16.43
C LEU A 7 -23.56 53.53 15.95
N ARG A 8 -22.33 53.46 15.43
CA ARG A 8 -21.41 52.37 15.83
C ARG A 8 -20.27 52.99 16.64
N SER A 9 -20.35 52.78 17.93
CA SER A 9 -19.35 53.13 18.94
C SER A 9 -17.97 52.63 18.53
N LEU A 10 -17.01 53.55 18.39
CA LEU A 10 -15.58 53.24 18.34
C LEU A 10 -15.17 52.69 19.71
N VAL A 11 -15.03 51.37 19.81
CA VAL A 11 -14.23 50.77 20.88
C VAL A 11 -12.80 50.77 20.36
N ARG A 12 -11.91 51.45 21.08
CA ARG A 12 -10.46 51.51 20.80
C ARG A 12 -9.76 50.70 21.90
N ASP A 13 -8.79 49.88 21.52
CA ASP A 13 -7.92 49.20 22.48
C ASP A 13 -6.85 50.16 23.03
N GLY A 14 -6.17 49.76 24.12
CA GLY A 14 -5.22 50.55 24.89
C GLY A 14 -4.05 51.17 24.12
N ASP A 15 -3.83 50.77 22.86
CA ASP A 15 -2.79 51.30 21.96
C ASP A 15 -3.36 52.16 20.80
N GLY A 16 -4.63 52.58 20.88
CA GLY A 16 -5.20 53.59 19.98
C GLY A 16 -5.62 53.10 18.58
N ASN A 17 -5.54 51.81 18.30
CA ASN A 17 -6.01 51.22 17.05
C ASN A 17 -7.52 50.87 17.11
N PRO A 18 -8.28 51.09 16.02
CA PRO A 18 -9.69 50.68 15.96
C PRO A 18 -9.79 49.15 16.02
N LEU A 19 -10.66 48.62 16.90
CA LEU A 19 -11.01 47.20 16.93
C LEU A 19 -11.65 46.83 15.58
N MET A 20 -10.83 46.30 14.67
CA MET A 20 -11.31 45.74 13.42
C MET A 20 -12.22 44.55 13.73
N THR A 21 -13.33 44.46 13.02
CA THR A 21 -14.18 43.27 13.05
C THR A 21 -13.41 42.06 12.51
N LEU A 22 -13.76 40.84 12.95
CA LEU A 22 -13.05 39.61 12.56
C LEU A 22 -12.99 39.42 11.03
N GLU A 23 -13.97 39.95 10.30
CA GLU A 23 -14.01 39.96 8.83
C GLU A 23 -13.00 40.95 8.25
N GLU A 24 -12.90 42.17 8.79
CA GLU A 24 -11.89 43.17 8.39
C GLU A 24 -10.46 42.71 8.72
N PHE A 25 -10.26 42.01 9.84
CA PHE A 25 -8.97 41.40 10.17
C PHE A 25 -8.62 40.25 9.22
N LYS A 26 -9.59 39.40 8.85
CA LYS A 26 -9.39 38.33 7.86
C LYS A 26 -9.09 38.91 6.49
N GLU A 27 -9.82 39.93 6.03
CA GLU A 27 -9.54 40.62 4.77
C GLU A 27 -8.20 41.33 4.79
N GLY A 28 -7.85 42.02 5.88
CA GLY A 28 -6.53 42.63 6.05
C GLY A 28 -5.39 41.61 6.06
N MET A 29 -5.61 40.43 6.66
CA MET A 29 -4.64 39.34 6.67
C MET A 29 -4.55 38.67 5.29
N PHE A 30 -5.66 38.44 4.59
CA PHE A 30 -5.64 37.92 3.22
C PHE A 30 -4.98 38.89 2.25
N GLN A 31 -5.23 40.19 2.42
CA GLN A 31 -4.60 41.24 1.65
C GLN A 31 -3.10 41.33 1.98
N SER A 32 -2.71 41.25 3.25
CA SER A 32 -1.31 41.19 3.66
C SER A 32 -0.56 39.96 3.14
N ILE A 33 -1.19 38.77 3.15
CA ILE A 33 -0.60 37.53 2.62
C ILE A 33 -0.47 37.60 1.08
N ARG A 34 -1.41 38.29 0.40
CA ARG A 34 -1.35 38.56 -1.04
C ARG A 34 -0.28 39.60 -1.38
N ASP A 35 -0.23 40.71 -0.66
CA ASP A 35 0.71 41.81 -0.89
C ASP A 35 2.16 41.42 -0.50
N ASN A 36 2.33 40.53 0.48
CA ASN A 36 3.62 39.88 0.80
C ASN A 36 4.02 38.80 -0.23
N GLY A 37 3.26 38.63 -1.32
CA GLY A 37 3.55 37.67 -2.39
C GLY A 37 3.51 36.21 -1.95
N THR A 38 2.95 35.90 -0.78
CA THR A 38 2.92 34.54 -0.23
C THR A 38 1.93 33.66 -0.99
N VAL A 39 0.81 34.24 -1.45
CA VAL A 39 -0.15 33.54 -2.34
C VAL A 39 0.50 33.24 -3.69
N GLU A 40 1.27 34.18 -4.23
CA GLU A 40 1.99 34.05 -5.50
C GLU A 40 3.12 33.04 -5.39
N LEU A 41 3.83 33.00 -4.25
CA LEU A 41 4.85 32.00 -3.93
C LEU A 41 4.22 30.60 -3.80
N ILE A 42 3.09 30.46 -3.12
CA ILE A 42 2.35 29.19 -3.03
C ILE A 42 1.84 28.77 -4.42
N ARG A 43 1.35 29.71 -5.23
CA ARG A 43 0.90 29.44 -6.61
C ARG A 43 2.08 28.99 -7.49
N ALA A 44 3.25 29.61 -7.35
CA ALA A 44 4.47 29.21 -8.05
C ALA A 44 4.99 27.84 -7.58
N GLN A 45 4.98 27.57 -6.27
CA GLN A 45 5.37 26.27 -5.70
C GLN A 45 4.40 25.15 -6.10
N LEU A 46 3.09 25.42 -6.11
CA LEU A 46 2.09 24.47 -6.59
C LEU A 46 2.24 24.21 -8.08
N ARG A 47 2.45 25.24 -8.91
CA ARG A 47 2.75 25.06 -10.34
C ARG A 47 4.01 24.24 -10.54
N ARG A 48 5.09 24.52 -9.81
CA ARG A 48 6.34 23.76 -9.85
C ARG A 48 6.12 22.30 -9.49
N ARG A 49 5.42 22.02 -8.39
CA ARG A 49 5.08 20.65 -7.97
C ARG A 49 4.13 19.94 -8.92
N PHE A 50 3.21 20.66 -9.56
CA PHE A 50 2.29 20.10 -10.54
C PHE A 50 3.04 19.72 -11.83
N ILE A 51 3.94 20.59 -12.27
CA ILE A 51 4.83 20.33 -13.43
C ILE A 51 5.80 19.18 -13.11
N GLU A 52 6.40 19.14 -11.92
CA GLU A 52 7.25 18.02 -11.47
C GLU A 52 6.47 16.70 -11.43
N LYS A 53 5.20 16.72 -10.97
CA LYS A 53 4.34 15.53 -11.01
C LYS A 53 3.96 15.11 -12.43
N LEU A 54 3.67 16.06 -13.33
CA LEU A 54 3.42 15.77 -14.74
C LEU A 54 4.68 15.24 -15.43
N GLN A 55 5.86 15.76 -15.10
CA GLN A 55 7.15 15.26 -15.58
C GLN A 55 7.49 13.89 -15.01
N GLN A 56 7.17 13.60 -13.74
CA GLN A 56 7.31 12.26 -13.16
C GLN A 56 6.34 11.26 -13.79
N GLN A 57 5.09 11.65 -14.05
CA GLN A 57 4.14 10.80 -14.78
C GLN A 57 4.60 10.55 -16.23
N ARG A 58 5.16 11.57 -16.89
CA ARG A 58 5.76 11.43 -18.22
C ARG A 58 7.00 10.53 -18.21
N ASN A 59 7.94 10.72 -17.28
CA ASN A 59 9.11 9.85 -17.14
C ASN A 59 8.76 8.40 -16.74
N ASN A 60 7.62 8.17 -16.07
CA ASN A 60 7.11 6.84 -15.80
C ASN A 60 6.39 6.22 -17.01
N GLN A 61 5.75 7.01 -17.88
CA GLN A 61 5.19 6.56 -19.17
C GLN A 61 6.26 6.38 -20.27
N ASP A 62 7.33 7.18 -20.25
CA ASP A 62 8.46 7.09 -21.18
C ASP A 62 9.36 5.86 -20.91
N ARG A 63 9.14 5.13 -19.80
CA ARG A 63 9.74 3.80 -19.57
C ARG A 63 8.92 2.64 -20.14
N GLU A 64 7.68 2.88 -20.56
CA GLU A 64 6.79 1.83 -21.10
C GLU A 64 6.42 2.03 -22.57
N ASN A 65 6.71 3.18 -23.19
CA ASN A 65 6.41 3.41 -24.62
C ASN A 65 7.50 4.24 -25.33
N GLU A 66 8.68 3.66 -25.59
CA GLU A 66 9.63 4.17 -26.60
C GLU A 66 9.20 3.80 -28.02
N THR A 67 7.95 4.07 -28.38
CA THR A 67 7.55 4.09 -29.79
C THR A 67 6.36 5.02 -29.97
N THR A 68 6.58 6.07 -30.74
CA THR A 68 5.56 6.98 -31.29
C THR A 68 4.88 7.96 -30.33
N CYS A 69 5.53 9.09 -30.07
CA CYS A 69 4.88 10.40 -30.00
C CYS A 69 5.88 11.49 -30.37
N ASN A 70 5.76 12.00 -31.60
CA ASN A 70 6.39 13.17 -32.21
C ASN A 70 7.14 14.12 -31.26
N ILE A 71 8.39 13.79 -30.93
CA ILE A 71 9.40 14.83 -30.73
C ILE A 71 9.81 15.21 -32.14
N VAL A 72 9.19 16.27 -32.67
CA VAL A 72 9.78 16.98 -33.81
C VAL A 72 11.16 17.40 -33.31
N SER A 73 12.19 16.70 -33.77
CA SER A 73 13.57 17.12 -33.55
C SER A 73 13.70 18.48 -34.24
N LEU A 74 13.54 19.56 -33.47
CA LEU A 74 13.77 20.91 -33.95
C LEU A 74 15.13 20.91 -34.65
N THR A 75 15.14 21.39 -35.88
CA THR A 75 16.35 21.55 -36.68
C THR A 75 17.35 22.41 -35.89
N PRO A 76 18.67 22.23 -36.08
CA PRO A 76 19.67 23.03 -35.38
C PRO A 76 19.43 24.53 -35.54
N ASP A 77 18.91 24.96 -36.69
CA ASP A 77 18.53 26.35 -36.97
C ASP A 77 17.38 26.85 -36.10
N GLU A 78 16.36 26.01 -35.85
CA GLU A 78 15.26 26.37 -34.94
C GLU A 78 15.73 26.48 -33.49
N LYS A 79 16.65 25.62 -33.05
CA LYS A 79 17.25 25.71 -31.71
C LYS A 79 18.08 26.98 -31.51
N LEU A 80 18.75 27.45 -32.57
CA LEU A 80 19.47 28.73 -32.59
C LEU A 80 18.51 29.91 -32.45
N VAL A 81 17.42 29.91 -33.22
CA VAL A 81 16.39 30.96 -33.15
C VAL A 81 15.75 31.00 -31.76
N ASN A 82 15.43 29.84 -31.20
CA ASN A 82 14.86 29.75 -29.86
C ASN A 82 15.83 30.27 -28.79
N GLY A 83 17.13 29.97 -28.92
CA GLY A 83 18.17 30.55 -28.05
C GLY A 83 18.23 32.08 -28.12
N LEU A 84 18.18 32.67 -29.33
CA LEU A 84 18.15 34.12 -29.53
C LEU A 84 16.91 34.78 -28.90
N ILE A 85 15.75 34.11 -28.98
CA ILE A 85 14.50 34.62 -28.39
C ILE A 85 14.55 34.53 -26.87
N VAL A 86 15.06 33.42 -26.30
CA VAL A 86 15.23 33.24 -24.85
C VAL A 86 16.14 34.32 -24.28
N GLU A 87 17.28 34.57 -24.94
CA GLU A 87 18.20 35.63 -24.56
C GLU A 87 17.52 37.00 -24.61
N PHE A 88 16.81 37.31 -25.71
CA PHE A 88 16.07 38.56 -25.86
C PHE A 88 15.03 38.78 -24.75
N LEU A 89 14.22 37.76 -24.45
CA LEU A 89 13.20 37.83 -23.39
C LEU A 89 13.82 38.03 -22.01
N THR A 90 14.99 37.42 -21.78
CA THR A 90 15.78 37.56 -20.55
C THR A 90 16.35 38.97 -20.41
N THR A 91 16.98 39.51 -21.46
CA THR A 91 17.53 40.88 -21.44
C THR A 91 16.44 41.95 -21.30
N LYS A 92 15.22 41.69 -21.78
CA LYS A 92 14.07 42.60 -21.63
C LYS A 92 13.28 42.41 -20.32
N GLY A 93 13.67 41.47 -19.45
CA GLY A 93 12.99 41.23 -18.17
C GLY A 93 11.56 40.70 -18.32
N LEU A 94 11.25 40.02 -19.42
CA LEU A 94 9.91 39.49 -19.71
C LEU A 94 9.71 38.10 -19.10
N GLU A 95 9.89 38.00 -17.78
CA GLU A 95 9.92 36.73 -17.03
C GLU A 95 8.63 35.91 -17.18
N ASN A 96 7.47 36.58 -17.23
CA ASN A 96 6.17 35.93 -17.43
C ASN A 96 6.05 35.26 -18.80
N THR A 97 6.65 35.85 -19.83
CA THR A 97 6.63 35.28 -21.20
C THR A 97 7.64 34.15 -21.30
N LEU A 98 8.81 34.31 -20.69
CA LEU A 98 9.85 33.28 -20.62
C LEU A 98 9.37 32.01 -19.91
N ALA A 99 8.60 32.15 -18.82
CA ALA A 99 8.05 31.04 -18.04
C ALA A 99 7.04 30.19 -18.81
N VAL A 100 6.44 30.73 -19.89
CA VAL A 100 5.53 30.01 -20.79
C VAL A 100 6.29 29.49 -22.01
N PHE A 101 7.17 30.32 -22.58
CA PHE A 101 7.92 30.02 -23.80
C PHE A 101 8.90 28.83 -23.64
N VAL A 102 9.68 28.78 -22.54
CA VAL A 102 10.67 27.71 -22.36
C VAL A 102 10.02 26.32 -22.25
N PRO A 103 8.93 26.12 -21.49
CA PRO A 103 8.20 24.86 -21.51
C PRO A 103 7.57 24.51 -22.86
N GLU A 104 7.00 25.48 -23.58
CA GLU A 104 6.33 25.26 -24.87
C GLU A 104 7.30 24.80 -25.97
N VAL A 105 8.54 25.27 -25.93
CA VAL A 105 9.59 24.90 -26.89
C VAL A 105 10.26 23.56 -26.56
N GLY A 106 9.83 22.88 -25.49
CA GLY A 106 10.39 21.58 -25.07
C GLY A 106 11.50 21.68 -24.03
N GLY A 107 11.53 22.78 -23.28
CA GLY A 107 12.46 23.00 -22.17
C GLY A 107 13.85 23.44 -22.60
N SER A 108 14.77 23.51 -21.63
CA SER A 108 16.15 23.98 -21.84
C SER A 108 17.00 23.06 -22.73
N GLN A 109 16.47 21.93 -23.19
CA GLN A 109 17.13 21.00 -24.12
C GLN A 109 17.03 21.46 -25.59
N ASN A 110 16.13 22.40 -25.87
CA ASN A 110 15.88 22.95 -27.21
C ASN A 110 16.32 24.41 -27.37
N GLN A 111 17.13 24.92 -26.44
CA GLN A 111 17.76 26.24 -26.52
C GLN A 111 19.28 26.09 -26.54
N VAL A 112 19.94 27.01 -27.23
CA VAL A 112 21.41 27.07 -27.37
C VAL A 112 21.89 28.35 -26.69
N ASP A 113 23.00 28.28 -25.98
CA ASP A 113 23.59 29.43 -25.28
C ASP A 113 24.15 30.47 -26.26
N SER A 114 24.15 31.76 -25.88
CA SER A 114 24.59 32.89 -26.72
C SER A 114 25.97 32.69 -27.33
N PHE A 115 26.88 32.06 -26.58
CA PHE A 115 28.23 31.72 -27.04
C PHE A 115 28.21 30.68 -28.19
N THR A 116 27.40 29.64 -28.03
CA THR A 116 27.28 28.55 -29.01
C THR A 116 26.54 29.02 -30.27
N ILE A 117 25.60 29.97 -30.14
CA ILE A 117 24.93 30.63 -31.28
C ILE A 117 25.94 31.36 -32.16
N LEU A 118 26.83 32.15 -31.56
CA LEU A 118 27.87 32.89 -32.28
C LEU A 118 28.86 31.95 -33.00
N GLN A 119 29.16 30.79 -32.41
CA GLN A 119 30.03 29.77 -32.98
C GLN A 119 29.39 29.07 -34.19
N LEU A 120 28.09 28.74 -34.09
CA LEU A 120 27.32 28.08 -35.16
C LEU A 120 27.07 28.99 -36.37
N LEU A 121 26.94 30.30 -36.16
CA LEU A 121 26.77 31.28 -37.25
C LEU A 121 28.04 31.53 -38.09
N HIS A 122 29.15 30.81 -37.83
CA HIS A 122 30.42 30.91 -38.57
C HIS A 122 30.96 32.34 -38.70
N ILE A 123 30.68 33.19 -37.71
CA ILE A 123 31.18 34.55 -37.65
C ILE A 123 32.67 34.47 -37.33
N THR A 124 33.53 35.13 -38.11
CA THR A 124 34.99 35.15 -37.86
C THR A 124 35.29 35.66 -36.45
N SER A 125 36.34 35.13 -35.81
CA SER A 125 36.68 35.43 -34.41
C SER A 125 36.75 36.93 -34.11
N GLU A 126 37.25 37.72 -35.06
CA GLU A 126 37.34 39.19 -34.94
C GLU A 126 35.97 39.89 -34.85
N ILE A 127 34.94 39.34 -35.49
CA ILE A 127 33.58 39.90 -35.45
C ILE A 127 32.85 39.40 -34.19
N GLN A 128 33.11 38.17 -33.75
CA GLN A 128 32.57 37.65 -32.49
C GLN A 128 33.03 38.47 -31.28
N ASP A 129 34.31 38.84 -31.22
CA ASP A 129 34.86 39.65 -30.13
C ASP A 129 34.27 41.06 -30.11
N ARG A 130 34.01 41.63 -31.30
CA ARG A 130 33.31 42.92 -31.43
C ARG A 130 31.85 42.86 -31.01
N LEU A 131 31.13 41.80 -31.38
CA LEU A 131 29.73 41.61 -30.99
C LEU A 131 29.58 41.42 -29.47
N LYS A 132 30.50 40.68 -28.84
CA LYS A 132 30.57 40.55 -27.37
C LYS A 132 30.88 41.88 -26.70
N GLN A 133 31.85 42.62 -27.23
CA GLN A 133 32.20 43.94 -26.70
C GLN A 133 31.03 44.93 -26.81
N GLU A 134 30.26 44.90 -27.90
CA GLU A 134 29.05 45.72 -28.04
C GLU A 134 27.90 45.26 -27.12
N GLN A 135 27.77 43.95 -26.88
CA GLN A 135 26.82 43.40 -25.91
C GLN A 135 27.13 43.89 -24.49
N ASP A 136 28.39 43.82 -24.08
CA ASP A 136 28.84 44.28 -22.76
C ASP A 136 28.71 45.80 -22.59
N GLN A 137 28.89 46.57 -23.67
CA GLN A 137 28.81 48.03 -23.63
C GLN A 137 27.39 48.58 -23.68
N THR A 138 26.48 47.91 -24.40
CA THR A 138 25.11 48.44 -24.64
C THR A 138 24.04 47.77 -23.78
N GLY A 139 24.33 46.61 -23.18
CA GLY A 139 23.34 45.81 -22.45
C GLY A 139 22.17 45.34 -23.34
N GLN A 140 22.33 45.38 -24.66
CA GLN A 140 21.33 44.94 -25.62
C GLN A 140 21.45 43.43 -25.85
N SER A 141 20.31 42.79 -26.11
CA SER A 141 20.26 41.37 -26.49
C SER A 141 21.01 41.14 -27.80
N LEU A 142 21.72 40.02 -27.93
CA LEU A 142 22.45 39.63 -29.14
C LEU A 142 21.63 39.75 -30.44
N LEU A 143 20.34 39.39 -30.39
CA LEU A 143 19.42 39.51 -31.51
C LEU A 143 19.34 40.94 -32.08
N LEU A 144 19.29 41.96 -31.21
CA LEU A 144 19.21 43.36 -31.62
C LEU A 144 20.52 43.85 -32.24
N ILE A 145 21.65 43.39 -31.71
CA ILE A 145 22.99 43.73 -32.22
C ILE A 145 23.18 43.13 -33.62
N LEU A 146 22.80 41.86 -33.82
CA LEU A 146 22.82 41.20 -35.13
C LEU A 146 21.95 41.92 -36.16
N LEU A 147 20.74 42.38 -35.76
CA LEU A 147 19.84 43.15 -36.62
C LEU A 147 20.41 44.53 -37.00
N GLN A 148 21.08 45.21 -36.07
CA GLN A 148 21.75 46.48 -36.34
C GLN A 148 22.94 46.29 -37.29
N GLU A 149 23.69 45.22 -37.12
CA GLU A 149 24.86 44.95 -37.95
C GLU A 149 24.47 44.49 -39.37
N LEU A 150 23.39 43.73 -39.51
CA LEU A 150 22.77 43.45 -40.81
C LEU A 150 22.32 44.75 -41.49
N LYS A 151 21.64 45.65 -40.76
CA LYS A 151 21.23 46.96 -41.28
C LYS A 151 22.42 47.79 -41.76
N ARG A 152 23.55 47.77 -41.03
CA ARG A 152 24.79 48.46 -41.42
C ARG A 152 25.41 47.86 -42.69
N ARG A 153 25.43 46.53 -42.81
CA ARG A 153 25.97 45.81 -43.98
C ARG A 153 25.14 46.06 -45.24
N PHE A 154 23.82 46.01 -45.14
CA PHE A 154 22.92 46.28 -46.26
C PHE A 154 22.91 47.75 -46.71
N GLN A 155 23.35 48.68 -45.86
CA GLN A 155 23.56 50.08 -46.24
C GLN A 155 24.87 50.31 -47.01
N LEU A 156 25.81 49.36 -47.00
CA LEU A 156 27.13 49.49 -47.62
C LEU A 156 27.25 48.81 -49.01
N THR A 157 26.24 48.06 -49.46
CA THR A 157 26.29 47.24 -50.69
C THR A 157 25.84 47.95 -51.98
N THR A 158 25.99 49.27 -52.08
CA THR A 158 25.88 50.00 -53.37
C THR A 158 27.16 50.77 -53.68
N ILE A 159 28.27 50.07 -53.92
CA ILE A 159 29.42 50.64 -54.64
C ILE A 159 29.89 49.59 -55.66
N ASP A 160 29.58 49.89 -56.92
CA ASP A 160 29.91 49.16 -58.13
C ASP A 160 31.44 49.13 -58.36
N SER A 161 32.03 47.94 -58.56
CA SER A 161 33.48 47.76 -58.74
C SER A 161 33.81 47.49 -60.21
N GLY A 162 34.05 48.56 -60.97
CA GLY A 162 34.59 48.51 -62.32
C GLY A 162 36.12 48.38 -62.35
N THR A 163 36.63 47.50 -63.20
CA THR A 163 38.06 47.31 -63.52
C THR A 163 38.60 48.45 -64.39
N GLN A 164 39.77 49.00 -64.04
CA GLN A 164 40.54 49.93 -64.88
C GLN A 164 41.98 49.43 -65.08
N THR A 165 42.40 49.31 -66.34
CA THR A 165 43.80 49.14 -66.78
C THR A 165 44.40 50.52 -67.04
N ALA A 166 45.41 50.91 -66.27
CA ALA A 166 46.19 52.11 -66.54
C ALA A 166 47.20 51.85 -67.66
N MET A 167 47.11 52.66 -68.71
CA MET A 167 48.07 52.80 -69.80
C MET A 167 49.21 53.70 -69.34
N ASP A 168 50.36 53.13 -68.97
CA ASP A 168 51.58 53.90 -68.75
C ASP A 168 52.57 53.68 -69.91
N CYS A 169 52.94 54.79 -70.52
CA CYS A 169 53.72 54.96 -71.73
C CYS A 169 55.23 54.85 -71.49
N ILE A 170 55.86 53.78 -72.00
CA ILE A 170 57.30 53.71 -72.33
C ILE A 170 57.45 53.03 -73.69
N ASP A 171 58.23 53.64 -74.59
CA ASP A 171 58.34 53.30 -76.01
C ASP A 171 59.05 51.94 -76.24
N HIS A 172 58.30 50.84 -76.19
CA HIS A 172 58.78 49.45 -76.34
C HIS A 172 59.56 49.16 -77.63
N ARG A 173 59.48 50.05 -78.63
CA ARG A 173 60.20 49.93 -79.90
C ARG A 173 61.72 50.06 -79.73
N LEU A 174 62.18 50.94 -78.83
CA LEU A 174 63.60 51.18 -78.61
C LEU A 174 64.27 50.03 -77.86
N VAL A 175 63.54 49.39 -76.94
CA VAL A 175 63.99 48.20 -76.20
C VAL A 175 64.19 47.02 -77.14
N LEU A 176 63.23 46.78 -78.03
CA LEU A 176 63.31 45.70 -79.02
C LEU A 176 64.47 45.91 -79.99
N GLU A 177 64.70 47.14 -80.45
CA GLU A 177 65.78 47.45 -81.40
C GLU A 177 67.18 47.25 -80.79
N ASN A 178 67.36 47.61 -79.52
CA ASN A 178 68.60 47.37 -78.80
C ASN A 178 68.85 45.88 -78.54
N GLU A 179 67.79 45.11 -78.24
CA GLU A 179 67.92 43.66 -78.07
C GLU A 179 68.25 42.95 -79.40
N LEU A 180 67.64 43.36 -80.52
CA LEU A 180 67.95 42.80 -81.83
C LEU A 180 69.40 43.07 -82.24
N ARG A 181 69.92 44.28 -82.02
CA ARG A 181 71.33 44.61 -82.29
C ARG A 181 72.30 43.81 -81.42
N ARG A 182 71.93 43.53 -80.16
CA ARG A 182 72.74 42.69 -79.27
C ARG A 182 72.81 41.25 -79.79
N VAL A 183 71.68 40.71 -80.24
CA VAL A 183 71.61 39.36 -80.83
C VAL A 183 72.43 39.27 -82.13
N GLU A 184 72.33 40.25 -83.04
CA GLU A 184 73.15 40.30 -84.26
C GLU A 184 74.65 40.29 -83.96
N LYS A 185 75.09 41.11 -83.00
CA LYS A 185 76.50 41.21 -82.63
C LYS A 185 77.04 39.89 -82.07
N ILE A 186 76.25 39.19 -81.26
CA ILE A 186 76.61 37.87 -80.72
C ILE A 186 76.71 36.84 -81.85
N TYR A 187 75.73 36.82 -82.75
CA TYR A 187 75.72 35.90 -83.89
C TYR A 187 76.94 36.06 -84.81
N PHE A 188 77.34 37.30 -85.11
CA PHE A 188 78.54 37.55 -85.92
C PHE A 188 79.84 37.12 -85.22
N GLN A 189 79.91 37.24 -83.89
CA GLN A 189 81.05 36.77 -83.10
C GLN A 189 81.15 35.23 -83.09
N GLU A 190 80.01 34.53 -82.97
CA GLU A 190 79.94 33.07 -83.05
C GLU A 190 80.33 32.55 -84.44
N CYS A 191 79.86 33.20 -85.51
CA CYS A 191 80.25 32.86 -86.89
C CYS A 191 81.75 33.05 -87.15
N ALA A 192 82.37 34.06 -86.54
CA ALA A 192 83.82 34.27 -86.63
C ALA A 192 84.60 33.17 -85.89
N ALA A 193 84.17 32.80 -84.68
CA ALA A 193 84.76 31.73 -83.89
C ALA A 193 84.66 30.35 -84.59
N GLN A 194 83.52 30.07 -85.26
CA GLN A 194 83.30 28.81 -85.99
C GLN A 194 84.24 28.61 -87.18
N LYS A 195 84.76 29.68 -87.79
CA LYS A 195 85.71 29.61 -88.91
C LYS A 195 87.14 29.24 -88.49
N LEU A 196 87.51 29.49 -87.23
CA LEU A 196 88.86 29.24 -86.72
C LEU A 196 89.09 27.76 -86.36
N GLU A 197 88.05 27.02 -85.94
CA GLU A 197 88.17 25.61 -85.53
C GLU A 197 86.98 24.73 -86.00
N PRO A 198 86.85 24.44 -87.30
CA PRO A 198 85.68 23.74 -87.85
C PRO A 198 85.53 22.28 -87.37
N GLN A 199 86.62 21.59 -87.02
CA GLN A 199 86.59 20.20 -86.53
C GLN A 199 86.05 20.10 -85.10
N LYS A 200 86.47 20.99 -84.21
CA LYS A 200 85.96 21.07 -82.83
C LYS A 200 84.47 21.46 -82.81
N SER A 201 84.04 22.34 -83.72
CA SER A 201 82.62 22.70 -83.84
C SER A 201 81.73 21.54 -84.31
N LEU A 202 82.23 20.60 -85.13
CA LEU A 202 81.46 19.43 -85.56
C LEU A 202 81.41 18.36 -84.47
N GLU A 203 82.53 18.06 -83.84
CA GLU A 203 82.62 17.12 -82.71
C GLU A 203 81.76 17.58 -81.54
N GLU A 204 81.82 18.86 -81.19
CA GLU A 204 80.98 19.46 -80.15
C GLU A 204 79.49 19.40 -80.51
N ARG A 205 79.13 19.58 -81.80
CA ARG A 205 77.75 19.41 -82.26
C ARG A 205 77.29 17.95 -82.22
N MET A 206 78.16 16.99 -82.52
CA MET A 206 77.85 15.56 -82.40
C MET A 206 77.65 15.14 -80.94
N ILE A 207 78.52 15.60 -80.03
CA ILE A 207 78.40 15.38 -78.59
C ILE A 207 77.12 16.05 -78.06
N GLN A 208 76.79 17.25 -78.55
CA GLN A 208 75.56 17.94 -78.18
C GLN A 208 74.32 17.18 -78.66
N TYR A 209 74.29 16.69 -79.91
CA TYR A 209 73.18 15.85 -80.38
C TYR A 209 73.07 14.53 -79.62
N GLN A 210 74.19 13.91 -79.25
CA GLN A 210 74.17 12.71 -78.43
C GLN A 210 73.60 12.99 -77.03
N ARG A 211 74.04 14.10 -76.39
CA ARG A 211 73.50 14.53 -75.09
C ARG A 211 72.01 14.88 -75.17
N GLU A 212 71.57 15.56 -76.23
CA GLU A 212 70.16 15.88 -76.46
C GLU A 212 69.33 14.62 -76.70
N TYR A 213 69.84 13.67 -77.48
CA TYR A 213 69.16 12.41 -77.72
C TYR A 213 69.07 11.54 -76.45
N ASP A 214 70.16 11.45 -75.68
CA ASP A 214 70.19 10.77 -74.40
C ASP A 214 69.24 11.45 -73.42
N ALA A 215 69.20 12.79 -73.37
CA ALA A 215 68.27 13.55 -72.54
C ALA A 215 66.80 13.30 -72.92
N ILE A 216 66.48 13.22 -74.22
CA ILE A 216 65.12 12.88 -74.69
C ILE A 216 64.77 11.44 -74.30
N CYS A 217 65.72 10.51 -74.41
CA CYS A 217 65.50 9.11 -74.02
C CYS A 217 65.29 8.98 -72.51
N THR A 218 66.09 9.65 -71.68
CA THR A 218 65.91 9.65 -70.22
C THR A 218 64.59 10.31 -69.83
N GLN A 219 64.22 11.42 -70.46
CA GLN A 219 62.95 12.09 -70.21
C GLN A 219 61.76 11.17 -70.54
N ARG A 220 61.77 10.49 -71.69
CA ARG A 220 60.70 9.53 -72.04
C ARG A 220 60.62 8.37 -71.06
N LEU A 221 61.77 7.88 -70.58
CA LEU A 221 61.82 6.82 -69.59
C LEU A 221 61.26 7.30 -68.23
N GLU A 222 61.62 8.50 -67.80
CA GLU A 222 61.12 9.13 -66.57
C GLU A 222 59.61 9.34 -66.64
N GLU A 223 59.09 9.87 -67.76
CA GLU A 223 57.65 10.05 -67.99
C GLU A 223 56.89 8.71 -67.93
N GLU A 224 57.44 7.63 -68.50
CA GLU A 224 56.80 6.32 -68.44
C GLU A 224 56.88 5.70 -67.05
N ILE A 225 57.99 5.89 -66.32
CA ILE A 225 58.11 5.49 -64.92
C ILE A 225 57.10 6.25 -64.06
N GLU A 226 56.92 7.55 -64.27
CA GLU A 226 55.93 8.35 -63.56
C GLU A 226 54.50 7.90 -63.88
N ARG A 227 54.20 7.60 -65.15
CA ARG A 227 52.91 7.03 -65.57
C ARG A 227 52.63 5.71 -64.86
N LEU A 228 53.59 4.79 -64.84
CA LEU A 228 53.46 3.49 -64.18
C LEU A 228 53.30 3.64 -62.66
N LYS A 229 54.10 4.50 -62.02
CA LYS A 229 53.96 4.82 -60.59
C LYS A 229 52.59 5.42 -60.28
N GLY A 230 52.12 6.36 -61.11
CA GLY A 230 50.80 6.97 -60.97
C GLY A 230 49.67 5.94 -61.09
N ASN A 231 49.76 5.04 -62.06
CA ASN A 231 48.80 3.95 -62.26
C ASN A 231 48.80 2.95 -61.10
N GLU A 232 49.97 2.53 -60.61
CA GLU A 232 50.08 1.60 -59.48
C GLU A 232 49.53 2.23 -58.19
N ILE A 233 49.86 3.49 -57.91
CA ILE A 233 49.30 4.22 -56.76
C ILE A 233 47.78 4.35 -56.89
N ALA A 234 47.27 4.64 -58.09
CA ALA A 234 45.82 4.70 -58.33
C ALA A 234 45.17 3.33 -58.10
N PHE A 235 45.77 2.26 -58.61
CA PHE A 235 45.28 0.89 -58.44
C PHE A 235 45.24 0.50 -56.96
N VAL A 236 46.34 0.67 -56.22
CA VAL A 236 46.41 0.39 -54.78
C VAL A 236 45.35 1.18 -54.02
N ARG A 237 45.19 2.48 -54.28
CA ARG A 237 44.15 3.32 -53.65
C ARG A 237 42.73 2.85 -53.97
N THR A 238 42.48 2.29 -55.15
CA THR A 238 41.17 1.73 -55.48
C THR A 238 40.92 0.40 -54.79
N GLU A 239 41.93 -0.45 -54.69
CA GLU A 239 41.79 -1.76 -54.03
C GLU A 239 41.66 -1.62 -52.51
N GLU A 240 42.41 -0.72 -51.88
CA GLU A 240 42.25 -0.37 -50.47
C GLU A 240 40.84 0.18 -50.20
N ARG A 241 40.35 1.11 -51.03
CA ARG A 241 38.96 1.61 -50.91
C ARG A 241 37.92 0.50 -51.02
N LYS A 242 38.11 -0.45 -51.95
CA LYS A 242 37.22 -1.62 -52.07
C LYS A 242 37.29 -2.50 -50.83
N ARG A 243 38.47 -2.75 -50.27
CA ARG A 243 38.64 -3.52 -49.02
C ARG A 243 37.93 -2.84 -47.85
N PHE A 244 38.16 -1.55 -47.63
CA PHE A 244 37.47 -0.80 -46.58
C PHE A 244 35.96 -0.78 -46.77
N THR A 245 35.47 -0.64 -48.01
CA THR A 245 34.02 -0.69 -48.27
C THR A 245 33.43 -2.06 -47.93
N ARG A 246 34.11 -3.16 -48.28
CA ARG A 246 33.70 -4.52 -47.91
C ARG A 246 33.68 -4.72 -46.39
N GLU A 247 34.69 -4.23 -45.69
CA GLU A 247 34.76 -4.29 -44.22
C GLU A 247 33.62 -3.49 -43.58
N LEU A 248 33.36 -2.28 -44.08
CA LEU A 248 32.23 -1.46 -43.61
C LEU A 248 30.88 -2.14 -43.86
N ASP A 249 30.69 -2.75 -45.03
CA ASP A 249 29.45 -3.46 -45.35
C ASP A 249 29.29 -4.73 -44.50
N ASN A 250 30.37 -5.45 -44.22
CA ASN A 250 30.36 -6.58 -43.29
C ASN A 250 30.00 -6.14 -41.86
N LEU A 251 30.60 -5.06 -41.37
CA LEU A 251 30.28 -4.51 -40.04
C LEU A 251 28.81 -4.04 -39.97
N ARG A 252 28.31 -3.37 -41.01
CA ARG A 252 26.88 -3.01 -41.11
C ARG A 252 25.99 -4.24 -41.10
N ALA A 253 26.33 -5.30 -41.83
CA ALA A 253 25.56 -6.53 -41.87
C ALA A 253 25.50 -7.22 -40.49
N ILE A 254 26.65 -7.30 -39.79
CA ILE A 254 26.73 -7.85 -38.43
C ILE A 254 25.87 -7.03 -37.46
N LEU A 255 26.02 -5.70 -37.46
CA LEU A 255 25.24 -4.82 -36.59
C LEU A 255 23.73 -4.93 -36.86
N LEU A 256 23.32 -4.99 -38.13
CA LEU A 256 21.91 -5.19 -38.50
C LEU A 256 21.41 -6.56 -38.03
N GLN A 257 22.21 -7.60 -38.16
CA GLN A 257 21.87 -8.94 -37.68
C GLN A 257 21.74 -8.97 -36.16
N GLU A 258 22.66 -8.36 -35.42
CA GLU A 258 22.57 -8.24 -33.95
C GLU A 258 21.34 -7.43 -33.52
N SER A 259 21.01 -6.35 -34.23
CA SER A 259 19.81 -5.58 -33.95
C SER A 259 18.56 -6.42 -34.18
N ARG A 260 18.50 -7.22 -35.25
CA ARG A 260 17.38 -8.12 -35.53
C ARG A 260 17.24 -9.22 -34.47
N THR A 261 18.34 -9.86 -34.08
CA THR A 261 18.28 -10.91 -33.04
C THR A 261 17.90 -10.33 -31.68
N LYS A 262 18.37 -9.13 -31.34
CA LYS A 262 17.92 -8.41 -30.14
C LYS A 262 16.42 -8.13 -30.19
N GLN A 263 15.92 -7.64 -31.33
CA GLN A 263 14.49 -7.40 -31.53
C GLN A 263 13.66 -8.69 -31.39
N GLU A 264 14.04 -9.78 -32.06
CA GLU A 264 13.35 -11.07 -31.96
C GLU A 264 13.35 -11.62 -30.52
N ASN A 265 14.44 -11.44 -29.77
CA ASN A 265 14.51 -11.87 -28.37
C ASN A 265 13.62 -11.02 -27.46
N LEU A 266 13.52 -9.71 -27.72
CA LEU A 266 12.60 -8.83 -27.00
C LEU A 266 11.14 -9.20 -27.30
N GLU A 267 10.80 -9.44 -28.57
CA GLU A 267 9.46 -9.86 -28.98
C GLU A 267 9.07 -11.21 -28.37
N LYS A 268 9.98 -12.20 -28.36
CA LYS A 268 9.75 -13.48 -27.66
C LYS A 268 9.52 -13.27 -26.17
N ARG A 269 10.37 -12.48 -25.51
CA ARG A 269 10.22 -12.21 -24.07
C ARG A 269 8.93 -11.47 -23.77
N GLN A 270 8.52 -10.53 -24.62
CA GLN A 270 7.24 -9.84 -24.50
C GLN A 270 6.09 -10.84 -24.63
N HIS A 271 6.12 -11.70 -25.63
CA HIS A 271 5.10 -12.73 -25.83
C HIS A 271 5.02 -13.71 -24.65
N ASP A 272 6.17 -14.15 -24.12
CA ASP A 272 6.23 -15.03 -22.94
C ASP A 272 5.63 -14.35 -21.69
N LEU A 273 5.90 -13.05 -21.50
CA LEU A 273 5.32 -12.27 -20.41
C LEU A 273 3.81 -12.07 -20.57
N GLU A 274 3.34 -11.82 -21.79
CA GLU A 274 1.91 -11.72 -22.10
C GLU A 274 1.19 -13.05 -21.82
N LEU A 275 1.76 -14.18 -22.24
CA LEU A 275 1.24 -15.51 -21.95
C LEU A 275 1.22 -15.80 -20.44
N ALA A 276 2.30 -15.51 -19.73
CA ALA A 276 2.37 -15.68 -18.28
C ALA A 276 1.37 -14.78 -17.54
N PHE A 277 1.17 -13.55 -18.01
CA PHE A 277 0.18 -12.63 -17.46
C PHE A 277 -1.24 -13.14 -17.67
N VAL A 278 -1.57 -13.60 -18.88
CA VAL A 278 -2.88 -14.20 -19.18
C VAL A 278 -3.11 -15.45 -18.35
N ALA A 279 -2.13 -16.35 -18.25
CA ALA A 279 -2.21 -17.55 -17.42
C ALA A 279 -2.51 -17.20 -15.95
N ARG A 280 -1.72 -16.27 -15.37
CA ARG A 280 -1.93 -15.81 -13.99
C ARG A 280 -3.29 -15.15 -13.78
N LYS A 281 -3.76 -14.37 -14.76
CA LYS A 281 -5.10 -13.78 -14.72
C LYS A 281 -6.17 -14.87 -14.72
N THR A 282 -6.06 -15.88 -15.58
CA THR A 282 -7.02 -16.99 -15.62
C THR A 282 -7.01 -17.81 -14.33
N GLU A 283 -5.85 -18.07 -13.72
CA GLU A 283 -5.75 -18.76 -12.42
C GLU A 283 -6.41 -17.96 -11.28
N LEU A 284 -6.25 -16.63 -11.28
CA LEU A 284 -6.93 -15.77 -10.31
C LEU A 284 -8.45 -15.76 -10.55
N GLU A 285 -8.90 -15.74 -11.79
CA GLU A 285 -10.33 -15.81 -12.12
C GLU A 285 -10.95 -17.16 -11.74
N THR A 286 -10.26 -18.28 -11.98
CA THR A 286 -10.73 -19.61 -11.58
C THR A 286 -10.76 -19.76 -10.06
N SER A 287 -9.72 -19.36 -9.34
CA SER A 287 -9.70 -19.40 -7.87
C SER A 287 -10.76 -18.50 -7.24
N LEU A 288 -11.01 -17.30 -7.80
CA LEU A 288 -12.11 -16.44 -7.37
C LEU A 288 -13.48 -17.07 -7.64
N PHE A 289 -13.63 -17.76 -8.77
CA PHE A 289 -14.86 -18.50 -9.09
C PHE A 289 -15.09 -19.65 -8.10
N GLU A 290 -14.05 -20.42 -7.78
CA GLU A 290 -14.12 -21.51 -6.78
C GLU A 290 -14.48 -20.97 -5.39
N ILE A 291 -13.84 -19.89 -4.93
CA ILE A 291 -14.17 -19.23 -3.66
C ILE A 291 -15.62 -18.74 -3.66
N ARG A 292 -16.09 -18.15 -4.77
CA ARG A 292 -17.48 -17.73 -4.89
C ARG A 292 -18.43 -18.92 -4.81
N GLN A 293 -18.11 -20.04 -5.44
CA GLN A 293 -18.92 -21.25 -5.44
C GLN A 293 -18.99 -21.89 -4.04
N THR A 294 -17.87 -21.96 -3.32
CA THR A 294 -17.85 -22.47 -1.94
C THR A 294 -18.65 -21.56 -1.01
N LEU A 295 -18.53 -20.24 -1.13
CA LEU A 295 -19.35 -19.28 -0.37
C LEU A 295 -20.85 -19.46 -0.66
N PHE A 296 -21.25 -19.72 -1.91
CA PHE A 296 -22.64 -20.01 -2.23
C PHE A 296 -23.13 -21.31 -1.60
N GLN A 297 -22.31 -22.37 -1.60
CA GLN A 297 -22.64 -23.62 -0.93
C GLN A 297 -22.78 -23.43 0.58
N ASP A 298 -21.89 -22.66 1.20
CA ASP A 298 -21.95 -22.39 2.64
C ASP A 298 -23.14 -21.51 3.02
N LYS A 299 -23.48 -20.53 2.19
CA LYS A 299 -24.72 -19.76 2.33
C LYS A 299 -25.96 -20.67 2.27
N GLU A 300 -25.98 -21.63 1.35
CA GLU A 300 -27.10 -22.58 1.25
C GLU A 300 -27.15 -23.52 2.46
N LYS A 301 -26.01 -24.03 2.94
CA LYS A 301 -25.94 -24.81 4.19
C LYS A 301 -26.45 -24.01 5.39
N LEU A 302 -26.12 -22.72 5.50
CA LEU A 302 -26.62 -21.86 6.56
C LEU A 302 -28.13 -21.65 6.46
N ARG A 303 -28.66 -21.45 5.25
CA ARG A 303 -30.11 -21.35 5.01
C ARG A 303 -30.86 -22.62 5.45
N VAL A 304 -30.31 -23.80 5.13
CA VAL A 304 -30.89 -25.09 5.56
C VAL A 304 -30.84 -25.21 7.09
N LYS A 305 -29.71 -24.91 7.73
CA LYS A 305 -29.58 -24.94 9.19
C LYS A 305 -30.54 -23.96 9.89
N GLU A 306 -30.71 -22.77 9.33
CA GLU A 306 -31.66 -21.77 9.85
C GLU A 306 -33.10 -22.29 9.76
N ALA A 307 -33.49 -22.89 8.63
CA ALA A 307 -34.80 -23.51 8.48
C ALA A 307 -35.01 -24.68 9.45
N GLU A 308 -34.00 -25.55 9.64
CA GLU A 308 -34.05 -26.64 10.62
C GLU A 308 -34.22 -26.13 12.06
N LEU A 309 -33.48 -25.07 12.43
CA LEU A 309 -33.59 -24.42 13.74
C LEU A 309 -34.96 -23.77 13.93
N GLN A 310 -35.51 -23.12 12.90
CA GLN A 310 -36.86 -22.55 12.96
C GLN A 310 -37.91 -23.64 13.18
N VAL A 311 -37.85 -24.75 12.44
CA VAL A 311 -38.76 -25.90 12.64
C VAL A 311 -38.61 -26.48 14.04
N LYS A 312 -37.38 -26.57 14.57
CA LYS A 312 -37.14 -27.02 15.95
C LYS A 312 -37.74 -26.06 16.97
N MET A 313 -37.53 -24.75 16.80
CA MET A 313 -38.11 -23.72 17.68
C MET A 313 -39.64 -23.75 17.67
N GLU A 314 -40.26 -23.91 16.50
CA GLU A 314 -41.71 -24.09 16.40
C GLU A 314 -42.19 -25.38 17.08
N ARG A 315 -41.45 -26.49 16.93
CA ARG A 315 -41.76 -27.75 17.60
C ARG A 315 -41.68 -27.60 19.12
N ASP A 316 -40.62 -26.98 19.61
CA ASP A 316 -40.40 -26.75 21.05
C ASP A 316 -41.47 -25.81 21.59
N SER A 317 -41.82 -24.74 20.87
CA SER A 317 -42.93 -23.84 21.23
C SER A 317 -44.26 -24.58 21.35
N ARG A 318 -44.62 -25.42 20.36
CA ARG A 318 -45.84 -26.26 20.43
C ARG A 318 -45.78 -27.25 21.59
N TYR A 319 -44.61 -27.84 21.85
CA TYR A 319 -44.41 -28.73 22.99
C TYR A 319 -44.64 -28.00 24.32
N PHE A 320 -44.05 -26.81 24.51
CA PHE A 320 -44.26 -26.00 25.70
C PHE A 320 -45.72 -25.57 25.86
N MET A 321 -46.41 -25.20 24.78
CA MET A 321 -47.84 -24.88 24.84
C MET A 321 -48.66 -26.09 25.31
N ASN A 322 -48.46 -27.27 24.70
CA ASN A 322 -49.15 -28.49 25.07
C ASN A 322 -48.88 -28.90 26.52
N GLU A 323 -47.63 -28.78 26.96
CA GLU A 323 -47.23 -29.08 28.34
C GLU A 323 -47.88 -28.11 29.32
N THR A 324 -47.87 -26.81 29.00
CA THR A 324 -48.53 -25.78 29.81
C THR A 324 -50.04 -26.04 29.91
N GLU A 325 -50.70 -26.40 28.82
CA GLU A 325 -52.12 -26.78 28.85
C GLU A 325 -52.37 -28.06 29.65
N ARG A 326 -51.49 -29.06 29.54
CA ARG A 326 -51.59 -30.30 30.32
C ARG A 326 -51.50 -30.00 31.81
N VAL A 327 -50.52 -29.18 32.22
CA VAL A 327 -50.36 -28.75 33.61
C VAL A 327 -51.59 -27.97 34.08
N LYS A 328 -52.08 -27.00 33.30
CA LYS A 328 -53.31 -26.26 33.63
C LYS A 328 -54.53 -27.17 33.84
N ARG A 329 -54.76 -28.12 32.93
CA ARG A 329 -55.87 -29.10 33.09
C ARG A 329 -55.70 -29.95 34.34
N TRP A 330 -54.47 -30.32 34.68
CA TRP A 330 -54.17 -31.07 35.88
C TRP A 330 -54.39 -30.23 37.14
N GLU A 331 -53.93 -28.98 37.16
CA GLU A 331 -54.19 -28.00 38.23
C GLU A 331 -55.70 -27.77 38.44
N GLU A 332 -56.48 -27.62 37.36
CA GLU A 332 -57.94 -27.50 37.42
C GLU A 332 -58.59 -28.77 37.98
N SER A 333 -58.14 -29.96 37.56
CA SER A 333 -58.64 -31.24 38.09
C SER A 333 -58.33 -31.41 39.57
N VAL A 334 -57.13 -31.00 40.02
CA VAL A 334 -56.75 -31.04 41.43
C VAL A 334 -57.59 -30.05 42.22
N ARG A 335 -57.75 -28.82 41.73
CA ARG A 335 -58.60 -27.79 42.36
C ARG A 335 -60.05 -28.27 42.51
N LEU A 336 -60.64 -28.86 41.48
CA LEU A 336 -61.98 -29.43 41.56
C LEU A 336 -62.07 -30.59 42.57
N HIS A 337 -61.02 -31.40 42.69
CA HIS A 337 -60.98 -32.46 43.70
C HIS A 337 -60.88 -31.87 45.12
N GLU A 338 -60.03 -30.86 45.32
CA GLU A 338 -59.90 -30.12 46.57
C GLU A 338 -61.25 -29.47 46.97
N GLU A 339 -61.91 -28.74 46.06
CA GLU A 339 -63.22 -28.14 46.29
C GLU A 339 -64.31 -29.20 46.62
N ASN A 340 -64.29 -30.34 45.94
CA ASN A 340 -65.20 -31.45 46.25
C ASN A 340 -64.94 -32.03 47.64
N VAL A 341 -63.67 -32.23 48.02
CA VAL A 341 -63.30 -32.71 49.35
C VAL A 341 -63.71 -31.68 50.41
N GLU A 342 -63.42 -30.40 50.21
CA GLU A 342 -63.86 -29.32 51.08
C GLU A 342 -65.39 -29.29 51.25
N SER A 343 -66.14 -29.46 50.16
CA SER A 343 -67.61 -29.53 50.18
C SER A 343 -68.12 -30.74 50.97
N THR A 344 -67.52 -31.93 50.78
CA THR A 344 -67.89 -33.13 51.54
C THR A 344 -67.54 -33.01 53.02
N ILE A 345 -66.39 -32.40 53.35
CA ILE A 345 -66.01 -32.09 54.73
C ILE A 345 -67.00 -31.10 55.34
N ALA A 346 -67.35 -30.02 54.63
CA ALA A 346 -68.31 -29.03 55.09
C ALA A 346 -69.71 -29.65 55.31
N GLN A 347 -70.16 -30.53 54.42
CA GLN A 347 -71.40 -31.29 54.60
C GLN A 347 -71.32 -32.22 55.81
N ALA A 348 -70.22 -32.95 55.98
CA ALA A 348 -70.02 -33.82 57.13
C ALA A 348 -69.99 -33.05 58.46
N ILE A 349 -69.39 -31.85 58.49
CA ILE A 349 -69.41 -30.95 59.65
C ILE A 349 -70.86 -30.51 59.95
N ARG A 350 -71.60 -30.01 58.95
CA ARG A 350 -73.01 -29.60 59.13
C ARG A 350 -73.89 -30.75 59.62
N GLU A 351 -73.69 -31.96 59.09
CA GLU A 351 -74.45 -33.14 59.50
C GLU A 351 -74.10 -33.56 60.93
N LYS A 352 -72.81 -33.54 61.31
CA LYS A 352 -72.39 -33.76 62.70
C LYS A 352 -72.97 -32.71 63.64
N GLU A 353 -72.95 -31.43 63.27
CA GLU A 353 -73.57 -30.36 64.05
C GLU A 353 -75.09 -30.55 64.19
N ARG A 354 -75.77 -30.98 63.12
CA ARG A 354 -77.20 -31.30 63.15
C ARG A 354 -77.51 -32.45 64.09
N VAL A 355 -76.75 -33.56 64.02
CA VAL A 355 -76.90 -34.71 64.93
C VAL A 355 -76.64 -34.30 66.37
N TRP A 356 -75.55 -33.57 66.63
CA TRP A 356 -75.22 -33.05 67.95
C TRP A 356 -76.32 -32.15 68.52
N ASN A 357 -76.90 -31.27 67.70
CA ASN A 357 -78.01 -30.41 68.11
C ASN A 357 -79.27 -31.21 68.45
N LEU A 358 -79.57 -32.27 67.69
CA LEU A 358 -80.68 -33.18 68.00
C LEU A 358 -80.43 -33.95 69.31
N GLU A 359 -79.23 -34.53 69.49
CA GLU A 359 -78.85 -35.22 70.73
C GLU A 359 -78.95 -34.28 71.93
N ARG A 360 -78.49 -33.03 71.77
CA ARG A 360 -78.63 -31.98 72.78
C ARG A 360 -80.09 -31.66 73.09
N GLN A 361 -80.94 -31.54 72.07
CA GLN A 361 -82.38 -31.31 72.25
C GLN A 361 -83.07 -32.50 72.95
N HIS A 362 -82.74 -33.72 72.55
CA HIS A 362 -83.22 -34.94 73.21
C HIS A 362 -82.81 -34.98 74.68
N ALA A 363 -81.54 -34.72 74.99
CA ALA A 363 -81.06 -34.66 76.37
C ALA A 363 -81.75 -33.57 77.20
N LEU A 364 -82.02 -32.40 76.62
CA LEU A 364 -82.78 -31.33 77.29
C LEU A 364 -84.23 -31.75 77.56
N ASN A 365 -84.90 -32.38 76.59
CA ASN A 365 -86.26 -32.89 76.75
C ASN A 365 -86.32 -34.02 77.80
N ASP A 366 -85.33 -34.92 77.82
CA ASP A 366 -85.23 -35.99 78.83
C ASP A 366 -85.05 -35.39 80.24
N LEU A 367 -84.21 -34.36 80.39
CA LEU A 367 -84.09 -33.64 81.65
C LEU A 367 -85.39 -32.91 82.05
N GLU A 368 -86.11 -32.34 81.09
CA GLU A 368 -87.39 -31.68 81.34
C GLU A 368 -88.48 -32.69 81.76
N THR A 369 -88.56 -33.85 81.11
CA THR A 369 -89.49 -34.92 81.51
C THR A 369 -89.14 -35.49 82.89
N GLN A 370 -87.85 -35.69 83.19
CA GLN A 370 -87.41 -36.09 84.53
C GLN A 370 -87.75 -35.03 85.58
N ARG A 371 -87.54 -33.75 85.28
CA ARG A 371 -87.91 -32.62 86.15
C ARG A 371 -89.42 -32.61 86.40
N ASN A 372 -90.22 -32.79 85.36
CA ASN A 372 -91.68 -32.85 85.46
C ASN A 372 -92.13 -34.06 86.30
N ALA A 373 -91.54 -35.24 86.08
CA ALA A 373 -91.81 -36.43 86.89
C ALA A 373 -91.45 -36.24 88.37
N LEU A 374 -90.32 -35.58 88.66
CA LEU A 374 -89.93 -35.20 90.02
C LEU A 374 -90.93 -34.22 90.63
N THR A 375 -91.35 -33.18 89.91
CA THR A 375 -92.37 -32.23 90.41
C THR A 375 -93.72 -32.90 90.66
N GLN A 376 -94.13 -33.84 89.81
CA GLN A 376 -95.33 -34.66 90.04
C GLN A 376 -95.18 -35.55 91.27
N ARG A 377 -94.01 -36.14 91.48
CA ARG A 377 -93.71 -36.94 92.68
C ARG A 377 -93.66 -36.09 93.94
N GLU A 378 -93.10 -34.89 93.89
CA GLU A 378 -93.15 -33.92 94.99
C GLU A 378 -94.59 -33.50 95.31
N HIS A 379 -95.42 -33.25 94.30
CA HIS A 379 -96.85 -32.99 94.49
C HIS A 379 -97.59 -34.19 95.10
N ALA A 380 -97.32 -35.41 94.63
CA ALA A 380 -97.89 -36.63 95.20
C ALA A 380 -97.48 -36.81 96.67
N LEU A 381 -96.19 -36.62 96.99
CA LEU A 381 -95.69 -36.64 98.37
C LEU A 381 -96.31 -35.53 99.22
N MET A 382 -96.59 -34.35 98.67
CA MET A 382 -97.29 -33.30 99.41
C MET A 382 -98.74 -33.66 99.72
N ILE A 383 -99.43 -34.33 98.79
CA ILE A 383 -100.78 -34.87 99.02
C ILE A 383 -100.73 -35.98 100.07
N GLU A 384 -99.78 -36.90 99.98
CA GLU A 384 -99.55 -37.95 100.98
C GLU A 384 -99.17 -37.36 102.34
N MET A 385 -98.38 -36.29 102.40
CA MET A 385 -98.02 -35.63 103.66
C MET A 385 -99.24 -34.92 104.27
N LYS A 386 -100.11 -34.33 103.44
CA LYS A 386 -101.40 -33.78 103.89
C LYS A 386 -102.33 -34.89 104.40
N SER A 387 -102.41 -36.03 103.71
CA SER A 387 -103.25 -37.15 104.15
C SER A 387 -102.70 -37.79 105.43
N LEU A 388 -101.37 -37.94 105.55
CA LEU A 388 -100.70 -38.36 106.78
C LEU A 388 -100.97 -37.40 107.93
N LYS A 389 -100.99 -36.09 107.69
CA LYS A 389 -101.35 -35.12 108.72
C LYS A 389 -102.80 -35.27 109.18
N THR A 390 -103.74 -35.50 108.26
CA THR A 390 -105.14 -35.79 108.63
C THR A 390 -105.29 -37.13 109.36
N LEU A 391 -104.51 -38.15 108.99
CA LEU A 391 -104.45 -39.43 109.71
C LEU A 391 -103.80 -39.29 111.09
N GLN A 392 -102.80 -38.40 111.24
CA GLN A 392 -102.19 -38.08 112.52
C GLN A 392 -103.18 -37.39 113.46
N ASP A 393 -104.00 -36.46 112.94
CA ASP A 393 -105.09 -35.83 113.70
C ASP A 393 -106.16 -36.86 114.10
N GLN A 394 -106.45 -37.84 113.24
CA GLN A 394 -107.33 -38.98 113.56
C GLN A 394 -106.72 -39.90 114.63
N VAL A 395 -105.40 -40.19 114.58
CA VAL A 395 -104.70 -40.99 115.59
C VAL A 395 -104.66 -40.28 116.95
N LEU A 396 -104.55 -38.96 117.01
CA LEU A 396 -104.67 -38.20 118.26
C LEU A 396 -106.09 -38.31 118.87
N SER A 397 -107.13 -38.31 118.04
CA SER A 397 -108.51 -38.54 118.51
C SER A 397 -108.74 -39.99 119.00
N LEU A 398 -108.12 -40.97 118.33
CA LEU A 398 -108.17 -42.38 118.71
C LEU A 398 -107.27 -42.69 119.92
N GLN A 399 -106.19 -41.94 120.15
CA GLN A 399 -105.37 -42.05 121.37
C GLN A 399 -106.12 -41.57 122.62
N HIS A 400 -107.03 -40.61 122.50
CA HIS A 400 -107.91 -40.19 123.60
C HIS A 400 -108.98 -41.25 123.93
N GLN A 401 -109.47 -41.97 122.92
CA GLN A 401 -110.37 -43.12 123.10
C GLN A 401 -109.63 -44.39 123.57
N LYS A 402 -108.33 -44.51 123.26
CA LYS A 402 -107.45 -45.60 123.72
C LYS A 402 -107.18 -45.54 125.22
N THR A 403 -107.07 -44.34 125.82
CA THR A 403 -106.92 -44.19 127.28
C THR A 403 -108.16 -44.60 128.09
N GLU A 404 -109.35 -44.63 127.48
CA GLU A 404 -110.59 -45.14 128.10
C GLU A 404 -110.75 -46.66 127.95
N LEU A 405 -110.12 -47.27 126.95
CA LEU A 405 -110.15 -48.73 126.69
C LEU A 405 -108.94 -49.48 127.29
N GLU A 406 -107.86 -48.79 127.62
CA GLU A 406 -106.67 -49.35 128.29
C GLU A 406 -106.91 -49.78 129.76
N THR A 407 -108.03 -49.42 130.40
CA THR A 407 -108.46 -49.98 131.70
C THR A 407 -109.22 -51.31 131.60
N ALA A 408 -109.67 -51.70 130.40
CA ALA A 408 -110.46 -52.93 130.19
C ALA A 408 -109.65 -54.09 129.59
N LEU A 409 -108.47 -53.83 129.02
CA LEU A 409 -107.70 -54.79 128.23
C LEU A 409 -106.39 -55.26 128.91
N LEU A 410 -106.36 -55.29 130.25
CA LEU A 410 -105.27 -55.89 131.05
C LEU A 410 -105.56 -57.36 131.43
N LYS A 411 -106.57 -58.00 130.83
CA LYS A 411 -107.06 -59.36 131.18
C LYS A 411 -106.95 -60.44 130.10
N THR A 412 -106.43 -60.15 128.91
CA THR A 412 -106.12 -61.19 127.89
C THR A 412 -104.76 -60.94 127.25
N LYS A 413 -103.84 -60.60 128.14
CA LYS A 413 -102.42 -60.89 128.03
C LYS A 413 -102.28 -62.42 128.12
N ASP A 414 -101.37 -62.97 127.33
CA ASP A 414 -100.86 -64.33 127.44
C ASP A 414 -101.73 -65.43 126.81
N GLU A 415 -101.71 -65.51 125.47
CA GLU A 415 -101.35 -66.78 124.85
C GLU A 415 -100.75 -66.59 123.45
N LEU A 416 -99.53 -67.11 123.33
CA LEU A 416 -98.88 -67.56 122.10
C LEU A 416 -98.25 -66.52 121.16
N GLN A 417 -97.25 -65.85 121.72
CA GLN A 417 -95.94 -65.80 121.08
C GLN A 417 -95.63 -67.09 120.30
N ARG A 418 -95.36 -66.96 119.00
CA ARG A 418 -94.11 -67.41 118.34
C ARG A 418 -94.17 -67.10 116.84
N THR A 419 -93.66 -65.91 116.54
CA THR A 419 -92.77 -65.59 115.41
C THR A 419 -92.09 -66.78 114.73
N GLN A 420 -91.95 -66.76 113.40
CA GLN A 420 -90.68 -67.17 112.79
C GLN A 420 -90.46 -66.62 111.37
N HIS A 421 -89.34 -65.91 111.22
CA HIS A 421 -88.81 -65.33 109.98
C HIS A 421 -87.87 -66.29 109.24
N SER A 422 -87.66 -65.95 107.95
CA SER A 422 -86.43 -66.01 107.16
C SER A 422 -85.93 -67.32 106.53
N THR A 423 -85.98 -67.35 105.19
CA THR A 423 -84.97 -67.91 104.24
C THR A 423 -85.27 -67.33 102.84
N VAL A 424 -84.59 -66.31 102.27
CA VAL A 424 -83.19 -66.11 101.82
C VAL A 424 -82.86 -66.92 100.54
N ARG A 425 -82.73 -66.27 99.35
CA ARG A 425 -81.50 -65.61 98.81
C ARG A 425 -80.44 -66.54 98.16
N PHE A 426 -80.84 -67.65 97.52
CA PHE A 426 -79.91 -68.56 96.82
C PHE A 426 -80.09 -68.68 95.30
N HIS A 427 -80.85 -67.79 94.64
CA HIS A 427 -81.07 -67.86 93.18
C HIS A 427 -80.32 -66.82 92.33
N VAL A 428 -79.60 -65.87 92.93
CA VAL A 428 -78.98 -64.74 92.21
C VAL A 428 -77.51 -65.00 91.83
N ASP A 429 -76.79 -65.88 92.53
CA ASP A 429 -75.35 -66.07 92.31
C ASP A 429 -74.99 -67.10 91.20
N GLN A 430 -75.98 -67.82 90.65
CA GLN A 430 -75.75 -68.85 89.63
C GLN A 430 -75.71 -68.30 88.18
N GLN A 431 -76.32 -67.14 87.91
CA GLN A 431 -76.33 -66.51 86.57
C GLN A 431 -75.04 -65.72 86.26
N HIS A 432 -74.32 -65.23 87.28
CA HIS A 432 -73.17 -64.34 87.10
C HIS A 432 -71.89 -65.03 86.58
N TYR A 433 -71.81 -66.37 86.67
CA TYR A 433 -70.65 -67.16 86.21
C TYR A 433 -70.79 -67.67 84.77
N GLN A 434 -71.98 -67.67 84.17
CA GLN A 434 -72.19 -68.06 82.76
C GLN A 434 -71.88 -66.92 81.78
N GLU A 435 -72.17 -65.66 82.14
CA GLU A 435 -71.87 -64.49 81.30
C GLU A 435 -70.36 -64.21 81.18
N LYS A 436 -69.58 -64.57 82.21
CA LYS A 436 -68.12 -64.38 82.23
C LYS A 436 -67.35 -65.36 81.31
N MET A 437 -67.95 -66.50 80.98
CA MET A 437 -67.38 -67.49 80.06
C MET A 437 -67.56 -67.08 78.58
N VAL A 438 -68.69 -66.46 78.23
CA VAL A 438 -68.97 -65.97 76.87
C VAL A 438 -68.10 -64.78 76.48
N GLU A 439 -67.80 -63.89 77.43
CA GLU A 439 -66.93 -62.71 77.20
C GLU A 439 -65.46 -63.10 76.95
N LEU A 440 -64.96 -64.15 77.61
CA LEU A 440 -63.59 -64.66 77.43
C LEU A 440 -63.40 -65.43 76.10
N GLU A 441 -64.43 -66.15 75.62
CA GLU A 441 -64.40 -66.81 74.29
C GLU A 441 -64.42 -65.79 73.14
N LYS A 442 -65.16 -64.68 73.30
CA LYS A 442 -65.19 -63.58 72.31
C LYS A 442 -63.84 -62.86 72.20
N GLN A 443 -63.17 -62.62 73.33
CA GLN A 443 -61.83 -62.02 73.36
C GLN A 443 -60.77 -62.93 72.70
N LEU A 444 -60.84 -64.26 72.91
CA LEU A 444 -59.95 -65.23 72.26
C LEU A 444 -60.15 -65.28 70.72
N GLN A 445 -61.38 -65.13 70.23
CA GLN A 445 -61.68 -65.10 68.79
C GLN A 445 -61.22 -63.78 68.12
N GLU A 446 -61.27 -62.65 68.83
CA GLU A 446 -60.73 -61.35 68.39
C GLU A 446 -59.19 -61.33 68.33
N TYR A 447 -58.50 -61.97 69.29
CA TYR A 447 -57.04 -62.13 69.22
C TYR A 447 -56.62 -63.03 68.05
N LYS A 448 -57.41 -64.06 67.73
CA LYS A 448 -57.16 -64.96 66.58
C LYS A 448 -57.34 -64.26 65.23
N THR A 449 -58.35 -63.40 65.09
CA THR A 449 -58.58 -62.62 63.87
C THR A 449 -57.56 -61.48 63.71
N LYS A 450 -57.12 -60.85 64.81
CA LYS A 450 -56.01 -59.87 64.79
C LYS A 450 -54.69 -60.53 64.40
N PHE A 451 -54.39 -61.75 64.89
CA PHE A 451 -53.19 -62.49 64.52
C PHE A 451 -53.17 -62.87 63.02
N ASN A 452 -54.28 -63.37 62.48
CA ASN A 452 -54.40 -63.68 61.05
C ASN A 452 -54.27 -62.42 60.16
N ASN A 453 -54.78 -61.27 60.61
CA ASN A 453 -54.60 -60.01 59.89
C ASN A 453 -53.13 -59.54 59.90
N VAL A 454 -52.41 -59.74 61.01
CA VAL A 454 -50.97 -59.45 61.10
C VAL A 454 -50.18 -60.35 60.15
N ASP A 455 -50.46 -61.65 60.10
CA ASP A 455 -49.80 -62.56 59.16
C ASP A 455 -50.04 -62.18 57.69
N MET A 456 -51.26 -61.78 57.33
CA MET A 456 -51.56 -61.30 55.98
C MET A 456 -50.86 -59.97 55.65
N THR A 457 -50.72 -59.06 56.62
CA THR A 457 -49.91 -57.84 56.43
C THR A 457 -48.41 -58.16 56.32
N ASN A 458 -47.92 -59.16 57.05
CA ASN A 458 -46.52 -59.56 57.03
C ASN A 458 -46.15 -60.20 55.69
N ILE A 459 -47.03 -61.03 55.11
CA ILE A 459 -46.87 -61.58 53.75
C ILE A 459 -46.84 -60.46 52.69
N ARG A 460 -47.70 -59.42 52.83
CA ARG A 460 -47.68 -58.26 51.94
C ARG A 460 -46.39 -57.45 52.08
N LEU A 461 -45.92 -57.21 53.31
CA LEU A 461 -44.65 -56.51 53.56
C LEU A 461 -43.45 -57.30 53.00
N ILE A 462 -43.45 -58.63 53.09
CA ILE A 462 -42.43 -59.47 52.47
C ILE A 462 -42.48 -59.35 50.94
N ALA A 463 -43.67 -59.35 50.34
CA ALA A 463 -43.82 -59.15 48.90
C ALA A 463 -43.29 -57.77 48.46
N ASP A 464 -43.64 -56.70 49.18
CA ASP A 464 -43.16 -55.34 48.92
C ASP A 464 -41.66 -55.19 49.13
N ALA A 465 -41.10 -55.84 50.17
CA ALA A 465 -39.65 -55.92 50.40
C ALA A 465 -38.92 -56.63 49.24
N THR A 466 -39.47 -57.73 48.72
CA THR A 466 -38.87 -58.41 47.56
C THR A 466 -38.97 -57.59 46.28
N MET A 467 -40.05 -56.82 46.07
CA MET A 467 -40.21 -55.95 44.90
C MET A 467 -39.27 -54.75 44.94
N THR A 468 -39.14 -54.10 46.10
CA THR A 468 -38.17 -53.02 46.30
C THR A 468 -36.73 -53.50 46.15
N GLN A 469 -36.42 -54.71 46.65
CA GLN A 469 -35.10 -55.32 46.45
C GLN A 469 -34.78 -55.56 44.96
N LYS A 470 -35.74 -56.08 44.18
CA LYS A 470 -35.59 -56.22 42.72
C LYS A 470 -35.39 -54.87 42.02
N GLN A 471 -36.09 -53.82 42.44
CA GLN A 471 -35.90 -52.47 41.90
C GLN A 471 -34.51 -51.93 42.23
N VAL A 472 -34.02 -52.13 43.46
CA VAL A 472 -32.66 -51.73 43.87
C VAL A 472 -31.60 -52.45 43.03
N GLU A 473 -31.75 -53.76 42.78
CA GLU A 473 -30.84 -54.52 41.91
C GLU A 473 -30.89 -54.01 40.46
N HIS A 474 -32.08 -53.71 39.94
CA HIS A 474 -32.24 -53.10 38.62
C HIS A 474 -31.55 -51.73 38.53
N TYR A 475 -31.68 -50.86 39.54
CA TYR A 475 -30.97 -49.57 39.55
C TYR A 475 -29.45 -49.73 39.73
N LYS A 476 -28.98 -50.72 40.51
CA LYS A 476 -27.55 -51.04 40.63
C LYS A 476 -26.97 -51.45 39.28
N THR A 477 -27.60 -52.38 38.57
CA THR A 477 -27.14 -52.82 37.25
C THR A 477 -27.18 -51.69 36.21
N LYS A 478 -28.22 -50.85 36.23
CA LYS A 478 -28.28 -49.64 35.38
C LYS A 478 -27.19 -48.63 35.70
N ASN A 479 -26.85 -48.44 36.97
CA ASN A 479 -25.75 -47.56 37.39
C ASN A 479 -24.38 -48.09 36.98
N VAL A 480 -24.16 -49.41 37.03
CA VAL A 480 -22.92 -50.02 36.51
C VAL A 480 -22.78 -49.75 35.01
N LYS A 481 -23.83 -50.02 34.22
CA LYS A 481 -23.82 -49.73 32.77
C LYS A 481 -23.57 -48.26 32.46
N ARG A 482 -24.17 -47.33 33.23
CA ARG A 482 -23.91 -45.89 33.07
C ARG A 482 -22.47 -45.51 33.44
N LYS A 483 -21.89 -46.12 34.47
CA LYS A 483 -20.47 -45.92 34.83
C LYS A 483 -19.55 -46.41 33.71
N GLU A 484 -19.82 -47.58 33.15
CA GLU A 484 -19.06 -48.12 32.00
C GLU A 484 -19.15 -47.19 30.78
N GLN A 485 -20.35 -46.69 30.47
CA GLN A 485 -20.55 -45.69 29.41
C GLN A 485 -19.79 -44.39 29.69
N LEU A 486 -19.80 -43.92 30.94
CA LEU A 486 -19.07 -42.72 31.35
C LEU A 486 -17.56 -42.93 31.22
N THR A 487 -17.03 -44.10 31.61
CA THR A 487 -15.61 -44.41 31.44
C THR A 487 -15.21 -44.50 29.97
N ALA A 488 -16.04 -45.11 29.11
CA ALA A 488 -15.79 -45.18 27.67
C ALA A 488 -15.77 -43.77 27.04
N ALA A 489 -16.77 -42.94 27.35
CA ALA A 489 -16.81 -41.55 26.88
C ALA A 489 -15.62 -40.72 27.41
N THR A 490 -15.16 -40.99 28.63
CA THR A 490 -13.98 -40.31 29.20
C THR A 490 -12.72 -40.69 28.43
N CYS A 491 -12.52 -41.98 28.11
CA CYS A 491 -11.41 -42.42 27.27
C CYS A 491 -11.46 -41.80 25.86
N GLU A 492 -12.63 -41.70 25.24
CA GLU A 492 -12.79 -41.04 23.93
C GLU A 492 -12.46 -39.55 23.99
N ILE A 493 -12.86 -38.86 25.07
CA ILE A 493 -12.49 -37.45 25.27
C ILE A 493 -10.97 -37.31 25.43
N GLU A 494 -10.31 -38.22 26.13
CA GLU A 494 -8.85 -38.20 26.29
C GLU A 494 -8.12 -38.45 24.97
N THR A 495 -8.57 -39.40 24.15
CA THR A 495 -7.97 -39.64 22.82
C THR A 495 -8.18 -38.45 21.88
N LEU A 496 -9.37 -37.84 21.87
CA LEU A 496 -9.63 -36.63 21.08
C LEU A 496 -8.80 -35.44 21.55
N LYS A 497 -8.62 -35.27 22.87
CA LYS A 497 -7.72 -34.23 23.42
C LYS A 497 -6.28 -34.45 22.97
N GLN A 498 -5.81 -35.69 22.97
CA GLN A 498 -4.47 -36.03 22.49
C GLN A 498 -4.30 -35.74 21.00
N GLN A 499 -5.28 -36.12 20.16
CA GLN A 499 -5.26 -35.82 18.73
C GLN A 499 -5.24 -34.32 18.44
N ILE A 500 -6.00 -33.52 19.20
CA ILE A 500 -5.98 -32.05 19.07
C ILE A 500 -4.60 -31.49 19.44
N LEU A 501 -3.94 -32.03 20.47
CA LEU A 501 -2.58 -31.62 20.83
C LEU A 501 -1.58 -31.97 19.72
N ASP A 502 -1.65 -33.17 19.16
CA ASP A 502 -0.76 -33.61 18.09
C ASP A 502 -0.95 -32.75 16.83
N ILE A 503 -2.19 -32.42 16.45
CA ILE A 503 -2.48 -31.50 15.34
C ILE A 503 -1.88 -30.12 15.60
N LYS A 504 -2.09 -29.54 16.79
CA LYS A 504 -1.52 -28.23 17.15
C LYS A 504 0.01 -28.23 17.13
N LEU A 505 0.63 -29.33 17.55
CA LEU A 505 2.09 -29.46 17.55
C LEU A 505 2.63 -29.61 16.11
N ASN A 506 1.92 -30.35 15.25
CA ASN A 506 2.24 -30.46 13.83
C ASN A 506 2.06 -29.12 13.09
N GLU A 507 1.01 -28.36 13.39
CA GLU A 507 0.83 -27.01 12.84
C GLU A 507 1.94 -26.05 13.31
N ALA A 508 2.27 -26.08 14.61
CA ALA A 508 3.34 -25.25 15.17
C ALA A 508 4.71 -25.57 14.54
N THR A 509 5.03 -26.86 14.38
CA THR A 509 6.27 -27.29 13.70
C THR A 509 6.26 -26.94 12.22
N GLY A 510 5.12 -27.05 11.53
CA GLY A 510 4.94 -26.57 10.16
C GLY A 510 5.23 -25.07 10.02
N ILE A 511 4.66 -24.23 10.90
CA ILE A 511 4.90 -22.78 10.93
C ILE A 511 6.37 -22.47 11.19
N VAL A 512 7.01 -23.18 12.12
CA VAL A 512 8.46 -23.00 12.41
C VAL A 512 9.30 -23.38 11.20
N ASN A 513 8.98 -24.46 10.50
CA ASN A 513 9.69 -24.88 9.29
C ASN A 513 9.55 -23.86 8.15
N GLU A 514 8.34 -23.33 7.92
CA GLU A 514 8.13 -22.28 6.91
C GLU A 514 8.83 -20.98 7.28
N ARG A 515 8.84 -20.60 8.56
CA ARG A 515 9.62 -19.45 9.04
C ARG A 515 11.11 -19.65 8.85
N GLN A 516 11.62 -20.86 9.08
CA GLN A 516 13.03 -21.20 8.87
C GLN A 516 13.40 -21.08 7.38
N LYS A 517 12.56 -21.59 6.48
CA LYS A 517 12.75 -21.44 5.02
C LYS A 517 12.75 -19.97 4.60
N MET A 518 11.78 -19.18 5.07
CA MET A 518 11.74 -17.74 4.79
C MET A 518 13.00 -17.02 5.31
N MET A 519 13.52 -17.42 6.47
CA MET A 519 14.75 -16.84 7.01
C MET A 519 15.97 -17.16 6.14
N GLN A 520 16.08 -18.40 5.66
CA GLN A 520 17.13 -18.82 4.74
C GLN A 520 17.11 -18.03 3.44
N ILE A 521 15.93 -17.84 2.84
CA ILE A 521 15.78 -17.04 1.60
C ILE A 521 16.24 -15.60 1.85
N ILE A 522 15.83 -14.98 2.97
CA ILE A 522 16.24 -13.62 3.32
C ILE A 522 17.76 -13.52 3.51
N ASP A 523 18.38 -14.51 4.15
CA ASP A 523 19.83 -14.51 4.37
C ASP A 523 20.60 -14.74 3.06
N GLU A 524 20.09 -15.57 2.15
CA GLU A 524 20.63 -15.75 0.79
C GLU A 524 20.52 -14.45 -0.04
N GLU A 525 19.37 -13.77 -0.01
CA GLU A 525 19.18 -12.48 -0.67
C GLU A 525 20.10 -11.39 -0.10
N ARG A 526 20.30 -11.39 1.23
CA ARG A 526 21.26 -10.49 1.89
C ARG A 526 22.69 -10.78 1.44
N ALA A 527 23.10 -12.05 1.39
CA ALA A 527 24.42 -12.44 0.94
C ALA A 527 24.67 -12.05 -0.52
N SER A 528 23.69 -12.29 -1.40
CA SER A 528 23.74 -11.88 -2.82
C SER A 528 23.84 -10.37 -2.97
N SER A 529 23.04 -9.62 -2.20
CA SER A 529 23.08 -8.15 -2.19
C SER A 529 24.43 -7.63 -1.69
N GLN A 530 24.97 -8.20 -0.61
CA GLN A 530 26.29 -7.84 -0.08
C GLN A 530 27.40 -8.12 -1.09
N TRP A 531 27.35 -9.28 -1.77
CA TRP A 531 28.30 -9.61 -2.83
C TRP A 531 28.22 -8.59 -3.98
N LYS A 532 27.00 -8.21 -4.40
CA LYS A 532 26.82 -7.22 -5.46
C LYS A 532 27.34 -5.82 -5.06
N ILE A 533 27.09 -5.41 -3.82
CA ILE A 533 27.64 -4.16 -3.27
C ILE A 533 29.17 -4.21 -3.30
N HIS A 534 29.78 -5.33 -2.89
CA HIS A 534 31.22 -5.49 -2.91
C HIS A 534 31.79 -5.43 -4.33
N GLU A 535 31.15 -6.09 -5.29
CA GLU A 535 31.53 -6.04 -6.71
C GLU A 535 31.50 -4.60 -7.25
N LEU A 536 30.43 -3.84 -6.96
CA LEU A 536 30.29 -2.45 -7.38
C LEU A 536 31.32 -1.54 -6.71
N LEU A 537 31.64 -1.76 -5.43
CA LEU A 537 32.69 -1.02 -4.73
C LEU A 537 34.07 -1.28 -5.35
N MET A 538 34.36 -2.53 -5.74
CA MET A 538 35.61 -2.87 -6.43
C MET A 538 35.70 -2.19 -7.80
N LYS A 539 34.62 -2.22 -8.58
CA LYS A 539 34.55 -1.49 -9.87
C LYS A 539 34.71 0.02 -9.70
N SER A 540 34.09 0.59 -8.67
CA SER A 540 34.24 2.02 -8.37
C SER A 540 35.68 2.38 -8.01
N ARG A 541 36.39 1.51 -7.28
CA ARG A 541 37.82 1.71 -6.96
C ARG A 541 38.69 1.62 -8.21
N GLU A 542 38.44 0.64 -9.08
CA GLU A 542 39.16 0.50 -10.35
C GLU A 542 38.96 1.71 -11.27
N LEU A 543 37.73 2.21 -11.38
CA LEU A 543 37.45 3.43 -12.14
C LEU A 543 38.14 4.65 -11.52
N ALA A 544 38.14 4.77 -10.19
CA ALA A 544 38.85 5.85 -9.51
C ALA A 544 40.36 5.81 -9.78
N THR A 545 40.98 4.61 -9.77
CA THR A 545 42.41 4.48 -10.13
C THR A 545 42.67 4.83 -11.58
N ARG A 546 41.78 4.44 -12.52
CA ARG A 546 41.92 4.81 -13.94
C ARG A 546 41.77 6.31 -14.18
N VAL A 547 40.87 6.98 -13.44
CA VAL A 547 40.73 8.43 -13.49
C VAL A 547 42.00 9.11 -12.98
N ALA A 548 42.53 8.66 -11.83
CA ALA A 548 43.78 9.20 -11.29
C ALA A 548 44.97 9.02 -12.26
N GLU A 549 45.07 7.85 -12.91
CA GLU A 549 46.09 7.61 -13.94
C GLU A 549 45.93 8.57 -15.13
N ALA A 550 44.70 8.78 -15.61
CA ALA A 550 44.42 9.72 -16.69
C ALA A 550 44.73 11.17 -16.31
N GLU A 551 44.43 11.58 -15.07
CA GLU A 551 44.78 12.90 -14.53
C GLU A 551 46.30 13.10 -14.50
N THR A 552 47.07 12.12 -14.00
CA THR A 552 48.54 12.21 -14.00
C THR A 552 49.13 12.26 -15.41
N LEU A 553 48.52 11.59 -16.39
CA LEU A 553 48.92 11.68 -17.79
C LEU A 553 48.60 13.04 -18.38
N ALA A 554 47.42 13.60 -18.09
CA ALA A 554 47.04 14.93 -18.52
C ALA A 554 47.98 16.00 -17.95
N GLU A 555 48.34 15.91 -16.66
CA GLU A 555 49.32 16.80 -16.03
C GLU A 555 50.69 16.71 -16.71
N LYS A 556 51.17 15.50 -17.06
CA LYS A 556 52.43 15.34 -17.80
C LYS A 556 52.39 15.98 -19.19
N TYR A 557 51.28 15.84 -19.92
CA TYR A 557 51.15 16.50 -21.22
C TYR A 557 51.03 18.01 -21.09
N GLN A 558 50.38 18.50 -20.04
CA GLN A 558 50.28 19.92 -19.74
C GLN A 558 51.66 20.53 -19.45
N THR A 559 52.48 19.88 -18.63
CA THR A 559 53.85 20.37 -18.35
C THR A 559 54.73 20.33 -19.59
N GLN A 560 54.65 19.26 -20.40
CA GLN A 560 55.36 19.19 -21.69
C GLN A 560 54.95 20.32 -22.64
N TYR A 561 53.64 20.61 -22.73
CA TYR A 561 53.14 21.70 -23.55
C TYR A 561 53.66 23.07 -23.08
N GLU A 562 53.71 23.30 -21.77
CA GLU A 562 54.24 24.53 -21.19
C GLU A 562 55.75 24.69 -21.47
N ASP A 563 56.53 23.62 -21.36
CA ASP A 563 57.96 23.61 -21.68
C ASP A 563 58.21 23.90 -23.18
N GLU A 564 57.46 23.24 -24.07
CA GLU A 564 57.54 23.49 -25.52
C GLU A 564 57.13 24.92 -25.87
N LYS A 565 56.09 25.45 -25.22
CA LYS A 565 55.66 26.84 -25.38
C LYS A 565 56.77 27.82 -24.98
N LEU A 566 57.43 27.58 -23.84
CA LEU A 566 58.58 28.39 -23.41
C LEU A 566 59.74 28.31 -24.40
N GLN A 567 60.02 27.12 -24.95
CA GLN A 567 61.04 26.91 -25.98
C GLN A 567 60.71 27.67 -27.28
N VAL A 568 59.47 27.60 -27.75
CA VAL A 568 59.00 28.34 -28.93
C VAL A 568 59.11 29.85 -28.70
N ASP A 569 58.76 30.34 -27.51
CA ASP A 569 58.90 31.76 -27.18
C ASP A 569 60.37 32.20 -27.15
N ALA A 570 61.29 31.34 -26.67
CA ALA A 570 62.73 31.61 -26.73
C ALA A 570 63.22 31.70 -28.19
N LEU A 571 62.84 30.73 -29.04
CA LEU A 571 63.18 30.76 -30.47
C LEU A 571 62.59 31.98 -31.18
N ARG A 572 61.37 32.41 -30.84
CA ARG A 572 60.78 33.65 -31.37
C ARG A 572 61.58 34.89 -30.98
N ARG A 573 62.08 34.96 -29.74
CA ARG A 573 62.98 36.05 -29.31
C ARG A 573 64.29 36.03 -30.09
N ASP A 574 64.89 34.86 -30.29
CA ASP A 574 66.14 34.72 -31.06
C ASP A 574 65.95 35.12 -32.53
N VAL A 575 64.85 34.70 -33.16
CA VAL A 575 64.49 35.13 -34.52
C VAL A 575 64.28 36.65 -34.59
N SER A 576 63.62 37.24 -33.58
CA SER A 576 63.47 38.70 -33.50
C SER A 576 64.83 39.39 -33.35
N ASN A 577 65.72 38.90 -32.49
CA ASN A 577 67.07 39.44 -32.30
C ASN A 577 67.88 39.36 -33.60
N LEU A 578 67.87 38.20 -34.28
CA LEU A 578 68.51 38.03 -35.58
C LEU A 578 67.91 38.94 -36.64
N SER A 579 66.59 39.12 -36.66
CA SER A 579 65.92 40.05 -37.56
C SER A 579 66.39 41.48 -37.32
N THR A 580 66.49 41.92 -36.05
CA THR A 580 67.02 43.25 -35.70
C THR A 580 68.49 43.43 -36.09
N LEU A 581 69.33 42.40 -35.89
CA LEU A 581 70.74 42.43 -36.33
C LEU A 581 70.85 42.49 -37.86
N LEU A 582 70.01 41.73 -38.58
CA LEU A 582 69.95 41.77 -40.04
C LEU A 582 69.51 43.15 -40.53
N THR A 583 68.49 43.75 -39.90
CA THR A 583 68.05 45.11 -40.24
C THR A 583 69.16 46.12 -39.94
N GLN A 584 69.83 46.01 -38.80
CA GLN A 584 70.99 46.85 -38.46
C GLN A 584 72.11 46.69 -39.49
N ALA A 585 72.45 45.46 -39.90
CA ALA A 585 73.45 45.20 -40.94
C ALA A 585 73.02 45.77 -42.30
N GLN A 586 71.75 45.61 -42.70
CA GLN A 586 71.21 46.21 -43.92
C GLN A 586 71.21 47.74 -43.87
N THR A 587 70.89 48.36 -42.72
CA THR A 587 71.01 49.81 -42.53
C THR A 587 72.47 50.27 -42.58
N ALA A 588 73.42 49.51 -42.02
CA ALA A 588 74.84 49.81 -42.09
C ALA A 588 75.40 49.66 -43.52
N ILE A 589 74.93 48.67 -44.28
CA ILE A 589 75.26 48.48 -45.70
C ILE A 589 74.68 49.63 -46.53
N THR A 590 73.42 50.01 -46.31
CA THR A 590 72.80 51.15 -47.02
C THR A 590 73.44 52.48 -46.63
N LEU A 591 73.88 52.67 -45.39
CA LEU A 591 74.69 53.83 -44.95
C LEU A 591 76.11 53.83 -45.52
N LYS A 592 76.73 52.65 -45.75
CA LYS A 592 78.05 52.53 -46.43
C LYS A 592 77.97 52.65 -47.95
N HIS A 593 76.81 52.40 -48.55
CA HIS A 593 76.56 52.47 -49.99
C HIS A 593 75.70 53.67 -50.42
N SER A 594 75.42 54.64 -49.54
CA SER A 594 74.79 55.92 -49.91
C SER A 594 75.83 56.88 -50.51
N GLY A 595 76.23 56.55 -51.74
CA GLY A 595 77.03 57.35 -52.64
C GLY A 595 76.85 56.80 -54.05
N VAL A 596 75.71 57.16 -54.67
CA VAL A 596 75.26 56.93 -56.06
C VAL A 596 73.97 56.08 -56.17
N ARG A 597 72.86 56.83 -56.19
CA ARG A 597 71.58 56.71 -56.92
C ARG A 597 70.91 55.35 -57.17
N ASP A 598 69.64 55.37 -56.72
CA ASP A 598 68.39 55.01 -57.44
C ASP A 598 67.97 53.54 -57.55
N VAL A 599 67.22 53.14 -56.53
CA VAL A 599 65.85 52.60 -56.59
C VAL A 599 65.52 51.71 -57.81
N LEU A 600 65.56 50.39 -57.59
CA LEU A 600 64.56 49.47 -58.15
C LEU A 600 64.11 48.46 -57.08
N SER A 601 62.81 48.48 -56.85
CA SER A 601 62.06 47.60 -55.96
C SER A 601 62.12 46.15 -56.44
N PHE A 602 62.70 45.27 -55.63
CA PHE A 602 62.46 43.83 -55.73
C PHE A 602 61.48 43.43 -54.63
N ARG A 603 60.18 43.54 -54.92
CA ARG A 603 59.13 42.93 -54.11
C ARG A 603 58.93 41.51 -54.65
N SER A 604 59.62 40.57 -54.01
CA SER A 604 59.44 39.14 -54.25
C SER A 604 58.02 38.73 -53.87
N ASN A 605 57.31 38.18 -54.84
CA ASN A 605 56.53 36.95 -54.76
C ASN A 605 56.45 36.35 -53.33
N ARG A 606 55.50 36.83 -52.52
CA ARG A 606 55.20 36.29 -51.17
C ARG A 606 53.71 36.01 -50.99
N GLN A 607 53.03 35.73 -52.10
CA GLN A 607 51.58 35.49 -52.13
C GLN A 607 51.19 34.03 -52.43
N GLN A 608 52.16 33.14 -52.72
CA GLN A 608 51.90 31.70 -52.93
C GLN A 608 52.24 30.80 -51.73
N GLU A 609 52.93 31.29 -50.70
CA GLU A 609 53.28 30.46 -49.53
C GLU A 609 52.28 30.58 -48.37
N SER A 610 51.47 31.65 -48.31
CA SER A 610 50.45 31.82 -47.26
C SER A 610 49.25 30.88 -47.44
N GLU A 611 48.97 30.41 -48.66
CA GLU A 611 47.89 29.46 -48.92
C GLU A 611 48.28 28.00 -48.63
N ARG A 612 49.59 27.72 -48.48
CA ARG A 612 50.10 26.37 -48.17
C ARG A 612 50.13 26.08 -46.67
N TRP A 613 50.33 27.11 -45.83
CA TRP A 613 50.32 26.98 -44.38
C TRP A 613 48.92 26.97 -43.76
N ASN A 614 47.93 27.61 -44.39
CA ASN A 614 46.53 27.56 -43.93
C ASN A 614 45.84 26.22 -44.27
N ARG A 615 46.37 25.44 -45.21
CA ARG A 615 45.83 24.11 -45.56
C ARG A 615 46.33 23.00 -44.63
N ILE A 616 47.46 23.20 -43.95
CA ILE A 616 48.02 22.22 -42.99
C ILE A 616 47.39 22.40 -41.60
N ARG A 617 47.03 23.63 -41.20
CA ARG A 617 46.37 23.87 -39.91
C ARG A 617 44.90 23.38 -39.84
N MET A 618 44.28 23.06 -40.98
CA MET A 618 42.92 22.48 -41.04
C MET A 618 42.88 20.95 -40.97
N MET A 619 44.00 20.23 -41.08
CA MET A 619 43.99 18.76 -41.00
C MET A 619 44.23 18.21 -39.58
N ASP A 620 44.81 18.99 -38.66
CA ASP A 620 45.11 18.52 -37.31
C ASP A 620 43.97 18.65 -36.29
N SER A 621 42.88 19.35 -36.63
CA SER A 621 41.71 19.49 -35.74
C SER A 621 40.65 18.39 -35.91
N HIS A 622 40.83 17.43 -36.82
CA HIS A 622 39.87 16.36 -37.08
C HIS A 622 40.25 14.99 -36.48
N ALA A 623 41.36 14.87 -35.75
CA ALA A 623 41.87 13.59 -35.26
C ALA A 623 41.55 13.26 -33.78
N THR A 624 40.91 14.15 -33.01
CA THR A 624 40.76 13.98 -31.53
C THR A 624 39.35 13.63 -31.04
N TRP A 625 38.46 13.09 -31.88
CA TRP A 625 37.10 12.69 -31.46
C TRP A 625 36.70 11.24 -31.78
N SER A 626 37.64 10.31 -31.97
CA SER A 626 37.31 8.90 -32.26
C SER A 626 37.83 7.86 -31.25
N CYS A 627 38.07 8.25 -30.01
CA CYS A 627 38.31 7.29 -28.92
C CYS A 627 37.51 7.69 -27.68
N ILE A 628 36.22 7.34 -27.67
CA ILE A 628 35.41 6.89 -26.51
C ILE A 628 34.10 6.36 -27.12
N ILE A 629 34.09 5.05 -27.41
CA ILE A 629 32.94 4.14 -27.25
C ILE A 629 33.53 2.85 -26.68
#